data_AF-A0A941QY65-F1
#
_entry.id   AF-A0A941QY65-F1
#
_cell.length_a   1.000
_cell.length_b   1.000
_cell.length_c   1.000
_cell.angle_alpha   90.00
_cell.angle_beta   90.00
_cell.angle_gamma   90.00
#
_symmetry.space_group_name_H-M   'P 1'
#
loop_
_entity.id
_entity.type
_entity.pdbx_description
1 polymer ?
#
loop_
_entity_poly.entity_id
_entity_poly.type
_entity_poly.pdbx_seq_one_letter_code
_entity_poly.pdbx_strand_id
1 'polypeptide(L)'
;MTLNAALRLLAGSVILISLALGAYFNPAWYYLTGFVGLNLFQSGFTKWCPAMAVFRLLNLKEQTCNTGMSVHQGVHIITGTLVLITVAAYIFFAAPQWVLYITAIVGVSLLQSTFTGWCPAFTVASLLGFKKAA
;
A
#
# COMPACT_ATOMS: atom_id res chain seq x y z
N MET A 1 15.59 9.53 2.61
CA MET A 1 14.40 8.70 2.31
C MET A 1 14.54 8.14 0.91
N THR A 2 14.38 6.84 0.71
CA THR A 2 14.35 6.23 -0.64
C THR A 2 12.96 6.40 -1.26
N LEU A 3 12.87 6.41 -2.59
CA LEU A 3 11.59 6.56 -3.31
C LEU A 3 10.54 5.51 -2.86
N ASN A 4 10.95 4.26 -2.67
CA ASN A 4 10.06 3.18 -2.21
C ASN A 4 9.57 3.36 -0.76
N ALA A 5 10.35 4.02 0.09
CA ALA A 5 9.93 4.34 1.46
C ALA A 5 8.92 5.49 1.46
N ALA A 6 9.17 6.52 0.65
CA ALA A 6 8.24 7.63 0.45
C ALA A 6 6.89 7.16 -0.09
N LEU A 7 6.87 6.22 -1.06
CA LEU A 7 5.63 5.64 -1.55
C LEU A 7 4.83 4.89 -0.47
N ARG A 8 5.50 4.07 0.34
CA ARG A 8 4.84 3.31 1.41
C ARG A 8 4.30 4.23 2.51
N LEU A 9 5.03 5.28 2.84
CA LEU A 9 4.59 6.31 3.79
C LEU A 9 3.38 7.09 3.27
N LEU A 10 3.43 7.52 2.01
CA LEU A 10 2.31 8.21 1.37
C LEU A 10 1.07 7.30 1.32
N ALA A 11 1.22 6.07 0.83
CA ALA A 11 0.12 5.12 0.74
C ALA A 11 -0.49 4.83 2.12
N GLY A 12 0.34 4.51 3.12
CA GLY A 12 -0.13 4.22 4.48
C GLY A 12 -0.82 5.41 5.14
N SER A 13 -0.25 6.62 5.01
CA SER A 13 -0.85 7.84 5.59
C SER A 13 -2.17 8.19 4.93
N VAL A 14 -2.25 8.16 3.60
CA VAL A 14 -3.51 8.46 2.89
C VAL A 14 -4.58 7.42 3.22
N ILE A 15 -4.24 6.13 3.27
CA ILE A 15 -5.19 5.08 3.66
C ILE A 15 -5.73 5.35 5.08
N LEU A 16 -4.87 5.61 6.07
CA LEU A 16 -5.30 5.83 7.45
C LEU A 16 -6.13 7.11 7.63
N ILE A 17 -5.70 8.22 7.00
CA ILE A 17 -6.43 9.49 7.05
C ILE A 17 -7.80 9.32 6.39
N SER A 18 -7.87 8.68 5.23
CA SER A 18 -9.12 8.43 4.51
C SER A 18 -10.05 7.51 5.29
N LEU A 19 -9.51 6.48 5.94
CA LEU A 19 -10.29 5.57 6.77
C LEU A 19 -10.87 6.28 8.00
N ALA A 20 -10.06 7.12 8.66
CA ALA A 20 -10.52 7.92 9.78
C ALA A 20 -11.61 8.91 9.37
N LEU A 21 -11.41 9.63 8.26
CA LEU A 21 -12.44 10.53 7.71
C LEU A 21 -13.70 9.77 7.27
N GLY A 22 -13.55 8.55 6.75
CA GLY A 22 -14.66 7.66 6.42
C GLY A 22 -15.50 7.26 7.63
N ALA A 23 -14.84 7.01 8.76
CA ALA A 23 -15.48 6.61 10.00
C ALA A 23 -16.12 7.78 10.76
N TYR A 24 -15.52 8.98 10.72
CA TYR A 24 -15.97 10.13 11.51
C TYR A 24 -16.82 11.15 10.74
N PHE A 25 -16.65 11.28 9.43
CA PHE A 25 -17.33 12.32 8.63
C PHE A 25 -18.26 11.76 7.56
N ASN A 26 -17.73 11.05 6.57
CA ASN A 26 -18.54 10.58 5.44
C ASN A 26 -17.94 9.31 4.79
N PRO A 27 -18.73 8.24 4.57
CA PRO A 27 -18.25 7.02 3.94
C PRO A 27 -17.69 7.21 2.51
N ALA A 28 -17.97 8.34 1.84
CA ALA A 28 -17.37 8.67 0.55
C ALA A 28 -15.82 8.69 0.57
N TRP A 29 -15.21 8.92 1.73
CA TRP A 29 -13.74 8.87 1.86
C TRP A 29 -13.16 7.47 1.62
N TYR A 30 -13.95 6.40 1.74
CA TYR A 30 -13.50 5.04 1.40
C TYR A 30 -13.23 4.85 -0.10
N TYR A 31 -13.84 5.66 -0.98
CA TYR A 31 -13.48 5.67 -2.40
C TYR A 31 -12.03 6.15 -2.62
N LEU A 32 -11.54 7.08 -1.79
CA LEU A 32 -10.14 7.51 -1.83
C LEU A 32 -9.21 6.35 -1.42
N THR A 33 -9.57 5.62 -0.36
CA THR A 33 -8.86 4.42 0.08
C THR A 33 -8.82 3.35 -1.02
N GLY A 34 -9.95 3.12 -1.70
CA GLY A 34 -10.04 2.21 -2.84
C GLY A 34 -9.18 2.67 -4.03
N PHE A 35 -9.20 3.96 -4.35
CA PHE A 35 -8.37 4.54 -5.41
C PHE A 35 -6.87 4.34 -5.13
N VAL A 36 -6.42 4.62 -3.91
CA VAL A 36 -5.03 4.37 -3.52
C VAL A 36 -4.70 2.88 -3.59
N GLY A 37 -5.60 2.01 -3.12
CA GLY A 37 -5.46 0.55 -3.24
C GLY A 37 -5.31 0.08 -4.69
N LEU A 38 -6.08 0.65 -5.62
CA LEU A 38 -6.00 0.37 -7.05
C LEU A 38 -4.65 0.79 -7.65
N ASN A 39 -4.16 1.96 -7.26
CA ASN A 39 -2.84 2.45 -7.70
C ASN A 39 -1.70 1.56 -7.16
N LEU A 40 -1.82 1.04 -5.93
CA LEU A 40 -0.86 0.08 -5.38
C LEU A 40 -0.89 -1.24 -6.15
N PHE A 41 -2.10 -1.75 -6.42
CA PHE A 41 -2.29 -2.96 -7.19
C PHE A 41 -1.67 -2.82 -8.59
N GLN A 42 -2.02 -1.75 -9.32
CA GLN A 42 -1.48 -1.46 -10.65
C GLN A 42 0.05 -1.31 -10.64
N SER A 43 0.60 -0.61 -9.65
CA SER A 43 2.05 -0.45 -9.48
C SER A 43 2.77 -1.80 -9.33
N GLY A 44 2.11 -2.77 -8.69
CA GLY A 44 2.64 -4.11 -8.51
C GLY A 44 2.76 -4.90 -9.81
N PHE A 45 1.85 -4.70 -10.77
CA PHE A 45 1.93 -5.39 -12.07
C PHE A 45 2.77 -4.63 -13.08
N THR A 46 2.60 -3.31 -13.17
CA THR A 46 3.15 -2.49 -14.26
C THR A 46 4.48 -1.82 -13.91
N LYS A 47 4.92 -1.86 -12.65
CA LYS A 47 6.07 -1.08 -12.13
C LYS A 47 5.94 0.43 -12.40
N TRP A 48 4.73 0.91 -12.68
CA TRP A 48 4.44 2.31 -12.93
C TRP A 48 3.29 2.75 -12.04
N CYS A 49 3.48 3.86 -11.34
CA CYS A 49 2.48 4.45 -10.45
C CYS A 49 2.58 5.97 -10.60
N PRO A 50 1.47 6.71 -10.74
CA PRO A 50 1.50 8.17 -10.82
C PRO A 50 2.19 8.81 -9.60
N ALA A 51 2.10 8.20 -8.41
CA ALA A 51 2.82 8.66 -7.23
C ALA A 51 4.35 8.65 -7.42
N MET A 52 4.90 7.69 -8.17
CA MET A 52 6.33 7.68 -8.50
C MET A 52 6.73 8.87 -9.39
N ALA A 53 5.87 9.26 -10.33
CA ALA A 53 6.14 10.43 -11.17
C ALA A 53 6.20 11.72 -10.34
N VAL A 54 5.29 11.86 -9.36
CA VAL A 54 5.29 12.99 -8.41
C VAL A 54 6.57 13.01 -7.58
N PHE A 55 7.00 11.86 -7.05
CA PHE A 55 8.24 11.80 -6.25
C PHE A 55 9.53 11.98 -7.07
N ARG A 56 9.53 11.58 -8.35
CA ARG A 56 10.62 11.88 -9.28
C ARG A 56 10.72 13.38 -9.56
N LEU A 57 9.58 14.08 -9.65
CA LEU A 57 9.55 15.54 -9.76
C LEU A 57 10.13 16.22 -8.50
N LEU A 58 9.94 15.60 -7.32
CA LEU A 58 10.53 16.03 -6.05
C LEU A 58 12.01 15.62 -5.88
N ASN A 59 12.69 15.19 -6.95
CA ASN A 59 14.12 14.83 -6.97
C ASN A 59 14.53 13.75 -5.95
N LEU A 60 13.60 12.89 -5.51
CA LEU A 60 13.93 11.76 -4.64
C LEU A 60 14.67 10.68 -5.44
N LYS A 61 15.86 10.29 -4.97
CA LYS A 61 16.66 9.23 -5.60
C LYS A 61 15.90 7.90 -5.59
N GLU A 62 15.67 7.37 -6.79
CA GLU A 62 15.17 6.01 -7.00
C GLU A 62 16.29 5.01 -6.68
N GLN A 63 15.94 3.92 -5.99
CA GLN A 63 16.87 2.80 -5.80
C GLN A 63 16.69 1.88 -7.02
N THR A 64 17.69 1.82 -7.90
CA THR A 64 17.69 0.90 -9.04
C THR A 64 17.78 -0.54 -8.55
N CYS A 65 16.65 -1.25 -8.49
CA CYS A 65 16.63 -2.67 -8.16
C CYS A 65 16.65 -3.48 -9.45
N ASN A 66 17.71 -4.25 -9.67
CA ASN A 66 17.96 -5.01 -10.90
C ASN A 66 17.07 -6.27 -10.96
N THR A 67 16.43 -6.43 -12.12
CA THR A 67 15.78 -7.61 -12.75
C THR A 67 15.48 -8.86 -11.89
N GLY A 68 14.21 -8.96 -11.46
CA GLY A 68 13.54 -10.14 -10.89
C GLY A 68 12.16 -9.72 -10.34
N MET A 69 11.16 -10.62 -10.22
CA MET A 69 9.93 -10.29 -9.47
C MET A 69 10.33 -9.99 -8.02
N SER A 70 10.46 -8.71 -7.67
CA SER A 70 11.01 -8.30 -6.39
C SER A 70 9.98 -8.47 -5.27
N VAL A 71 10.45 -8.78 -4.07
CA VAL A 71 9.63 -8.83 -2.83
C VAL A 71 8.77 -7.57 -2.66
N HIS A 72 9.28 -6.41 -3.08
CA HIS A 72 8.56 -5.13 -3.03
C HIS A 72 7.35 -5.09 -3.97
N GLN A 73 7.47 -5.73 -5.13
CA GLN A 73 6.42 -5.83 -6.12
C GLN A 73 5.27 -6.72 -5.59
N GLY A 74 5.61 -7.84 -4.95
CA GLY A 74 4.64 -8.70 -4.27
C GLY A 74 3.88 -7.99 -3.14
N VAL A 75 4.57 -7.18 -2.33
CA VAL A 75 3.94 -6.41 -1.24
C VAL A 75 2.87 -5.44 -1.76
N HIS A 76 3.15 -4.73 -2.85
CA HIS A 76 2.19 -3.78 -3.43
C HIS A 76 0.96 -4.49 -4.02
N ILE A 77 1.15 -5.66 -4.66
CA ILE A 77 0.04 -6.49 -5.16
C ILE A 77 -0.80 -7.00 -3.99
N ILE A 78 -0.19 -7.65 -2.99
CA ILE A 78 -0.89 -8.23 -1.85
C ILE A 78 -1.67 -7.15 -1.09
N THR A 79 -1.01 -6.02 -0.81
CA THR A 79 -1.63 -4.90 -0.10
C THR A 79 -2.75 -4.26 -0.92
N GLY A 80 -2.51 -4.00 -2.21
CA GLY A 80 -3.50 -3.42 -3.12
C GLY A 80 -4.75 -4.30 -3.23
N THR A 81 -4.57 -5.61 -3.44
CA THR A 81 -5.67 -6.58 -3.50
C THR A 81 -6.44 -6.63 -2.19
N LEU A 82 -5.75 -6.70 -1.04
CA LEU A 82 -6.40 -6.78 0.26
C LEU A 82 -7.21 -5.50 0.57
N VAL A 83 -6.66 -4.33 0.29
CA VAL A 83 -7.36 -3.04 0.45
C VAL A 83 -8.57 -2.97 -0.49
N LEU A 84 -8.43 -3.36 -1.75
CA LEU A 84 -9.53 -3.35 -2.71
C LEU A 84 -10.65 -4.30 -2.32
N ILE A 85 -10.32 -5.55 -1.94
CA ILE A 85 -11.32 -6.53 -1.51
C ILE A 85 -12.06 -6.04 -0.26
N THR A 86 -11.33 -5.53 0.74
CA THR A 86 -11.95 -5.07 1.99
C THR A 86 -12.85 -3.86 1.78
N VAL A 87 -12.40 -2.85 1.01
CA VAL A 87 -13.21 -1.66 0.71
C VAL A 87 -14.39 -2.01 -0.20
N ALA A 88 -14.20 -2.85 -1.21
CA ALA A 88 -15.29 -3.29 -2.08
C ALA A 88 -16.34 -4.13 -1.32
N ALA A 89 -15.91 -4.99 -0.40
CA ALA A 89 -16.81 -5.73 0.48
C ALA A 89 -17.65 -4.78 1.34
N TYR A 90 -17.06 -3.73 1.90
CA TYR A 90 -17.80 -2.73 2.68
C TYR A 90 -18.79 -1.93 1.82
N ILE A 91 -18.36 -1.41 0.67
CA ILE A 91 -19.17 -0.51 -0.18
C ILE A 91 -20.27 -1.27 -0.94
N PHE A 92 -19.95 -2.41 -1.56
CA PHE A 92 -20.88 -3.11 -2.46
C PHE A 92 -21.69 -4.22 -1.77
N PHE A 93 -21.12 -4.88 -0.76
CA PHE A 93 -21.76 -6.00 -0.06
C PHE A 93 -22.30 -5.61 1.32
N ALA A 94 -22.28 -4.33 1.68
CA ALA A 94 -22.67 -3.81 2.98
C ALA A 94 -22.05 -4.61 4.14
N ALA A 95 -20.82 -5.08 3.95
CA ALA A 95 -20.13 -5.89 4.94
C ALA A 95 -19.97 -5.08 6.25
N PRO A 96 -19.89 -5.74 7.42
CA PRO A 96 -19.85 -5.01 8.67
C PRO A 96 -18.57 -4.15 8.74
N GLN A 97 -18.62 -3.06 9.51
CA GLN A 97 -17.52 -2.09 9.61
C GLN A 97 -16.20 -2.71 10.12
N TRP A 98 -16.26 -3.86 10.80
CA TRP A 98 -15.09 -4.59 11.27
C TRP A 98 -14.09 -4.98 10.16
N VAL A 99 -14.53 -5.06 8.89
CA VAL A 99 -13.69 -5.41 7.74
C VAL A 99 -12.66 -4.31 7.49
N LEU A 100 -13.01 -3.07 7.84
CA LEU A 100 -12.14 -1.91 7.70
C LEU A 100 -11.00 -1.89 8.74
N TYR A 101 -11.11 -2.65 9.85
CA TYR A 101 -9.98 -2.81 10.78
C TYR A 101 -8.81 -3.53 10.12
N ILE A 102 -9.06 -4.44 9.19
CA ILE A 102 -8.00 -5.10 8.41
C ILE A 102 -7.26 -4.05 7.57
N THR A 103 -8.01 -3.16 6.92
CA THR A 103 -7.46 -2.06 6.12
C THR A 103 -6.66 -1.08 6.99
N ALA A 104 -7.12 -0.80 8.22
CA ALA A 104 -6.39 0.00 9.20
C ALA A 104 -5.06 -0.64 9.61
N ILE A 105 -5.06 -1.94 9.95
CA ILE A 105 -3.85 -2.69 10.35
C ILE A 105 -2.83 -2.68 9.21
N VAL A 106 -3.28 -2.88 7.97
CA VAL A 106 -2.44 -2.83 6.77
C VAL A 106 -1.86 -1.42 6.58
N GLY A 107 -2.68 -0.37 6.74
CA GLY A 107 -2.24 1.02 6.66
C GLY A 107 -1.17 1.37 7.70
N VAL A 108 -1.36 0.96 8.96
CA VAL A 108 -0.37 1.12 10.05
C VAL A 108 0.90 0.34 9.72
N SER A 109 0.78 -0.89 9.21
CA SER A 109 1.93 -1.73 8.84
C SER A 109 2.77 -1.09 7.73
N LEU A 110 2.12 -0.49 6.72
CA LEU A 110 2.80 0.26 5.66
C LEU A 110 3.54 1.48 6.22
N LEU A 111 2.89 2.24 7.09
CA LEU A 111 3.45 3.46 7.67
C LEU A 111 4.65 3.14 8.57
N GLN A 112 4.51 2.14 9.44
CA GLN A 112 5.55 1.69 10.34
C GLN A 112 6.78 1.16 9.59
N SER A 113 6.58 0.47 8.45
CA SER A 113 7.66 -0.04 7.61
C SER A 113 8.60 1.05 7.06
N THR A 114 8.15 2.31 7.05
CA THR A 114 8.97 3.44 6.61
C THR A 114 9.97 3.89 7.68
N PHE A 115 9.60 3.79 8.97
CA PHE A 115 10.43 4.24 10.07
C PHE A 115 11.31 3.13 10.64
N THR A 116 10.78 1.92 10.75
CA THR A 116 11.50 0.80 11.37
C THR A 116 12.38 0.05 10.37
N GLY A 117 12.17 0.24 9.06
CA GLY A 117 12.78 -0.60 8.02
C GLY A 117 12.36 -2.08 8.08
N TRP A 118 11.57 -2.46 9.08
CA TRP A 118 11.09 -3.81 9.33
C TRP A 118 9.64 -3.88 8.87
N CYS A 119 9.41 -4.52 7.72
CA CYS A 119 8.08 -4.75 7.19
C CYS A 119 7.70 -6.22 7.44
N PRO A 120 6.66 -6.53 8.24
CA PRO A 120 6.23 -7.93 8.45
C PRO A 120 5.86 -8.62 7.13
N ALA A 121 5.40 -7.86 6.13
CA ALA A 121 5.15 -8.35 4.77
C ALA A 121 6.43 -8.83 4.06
N PHE A 122 7.60 -8.28 4.41
CA PHE A 122 8.89 -8.72 3.89
C PHE A 122 9.29 -10.08 4.49
N THR A 123 8.98 -10.30 5.77
CA THR A 123 9.17 -11.59 6.46
C THR A 123 8.27 -12.66 5.85
N VAL A 124 6.99 -12.34 5.59
CA VAL A 124 6.04 -13.25 4.92
C VAL A 124 6.44 -13.54 3.47
N ALA A 125 6.90 -12.54 2.72
CA ALA A 125 7.40 -12.75 1.36
C ALA A 125 8.69 -13.59 1.33
N SER A 126 9.57 -13.44 2.33
CA SER A 126 10.74 -14.31 2.48
C SER A 126 10.35 -15.75 2.83
N LEU A 127 9.23 -15.94 3.55
CA LEU A 127 8.66 -17.26 3.86
C LEU A 127 8.05 -17.92 2.62
N LEU A 128 7.50 -17.12 1.69
CA LEU A 128 6.95 -17.56 0.40
C LEU A 128 8.03 -17.80 -0.67
N GLY A 129 9.31 -17.83 -0.30
CA GLY A 129 10.42 -18.21 -1.20
C GLY A 129 10.93 -17.11 -2.14
N PHE A 130 10.49 -15.86 -1.96
CA PHE A 130 11.02 -14.75 -2.75
C PHE A 130 12.42 -14.36 -2.24
N LYS A 131 13.43 -14.44 -3.12
CA LYS A 131 14.81 -14.02 -2.81
C LYS A 131 14.85 -12.52 -2.49
N LYS A 132 15.56 -12.13 -1.42
CA LYS A 132 16.00 -10.74 -1.22
C LYS A 132 16.82 -10.33 -2.44
N ALA A 133 16.41 -9.28 -3.14
CA ALA A 133 17.33 -8.59 -4.04
C ALA A 133 18.46 -8.02 -3.18
N ALA A 134 19.69 -8.40 -3.51
CA ALA A 134 20.90 -7.90 -2.88
C ALA A 134 21.08 -6.41 -3.18
#